data_AF-A0A2E2KJF3-F1
#
_entry.id   AF-A0A2E2KJF3-F1
#
_cell.length_a   1.000
_cell.length_b   1.000
_cell.length_c   1.000
_cell.angle_alpha   90.00
_cell.angle_beta   90.00
_cell.angle_gamma   90.00
#
_symmetry.space_group_name_H-M   'P 1'
#
loop_
_entity.id
_entity.type
_entity.pdbx_description
1 polymer ?
#
loop_
_entity_poly.entity_id
_entity_poly.type
_entity_poly.pdbx_seq_one_letter_code
_entity_poly.pdbx_strand_id
1 'polypeptide(L)'
;MYEDSVVAPGGALHDLKTDPEVFQLSKDGLKDWEIRFNDRDFKVGDVIQLRKTKFSGNEMSKGLPLVYTKDVLVREITAVVSGYGLQEGWVILSVKELS
;
A
#
# COMPACT_ATOMS: atom_id res chain seq x y z
N MET A 1 -17.65 7.23 16.27
CA MET A 1 -18.47 6.65 15.18
C MET A 1 -17.50 6.01 14.21
N TYR A 2 -17.02 4.81 14.53
CA TYR A 2 -16.12 4.02 13.68
C TYR A 2 -17.00 2.93 13.09
N GLU A 3 -17.45 3.11 11.85
CA GLU A 3 -18.23 2.11 11.14
C GLU A 3 -17.31 1.40 10.14
N ASP A 4 -17.38 0.07 10.22
CA ASP A 4 -16.89 -0.95 9.30
C ASP A 4 -15.37 -1.09 9.16
N SER A 5 -14.78 -1.82 10.11
CA SER A 5 -13.53 -2.54 9.84
C SER A 5 -13.78 -3.51 8.69
N VAL A 6 -13.21 -3.21 7.53
CA VAL A 6 -13.11 -4.15 6.41
C VAL A 6 -12.43 -5.41 6.94
N VAL A 7 -13.22 -6.45 7.20
CA VAL A 7 -12.70 -7.77 7.54
C VAL A 7 -12.08 -8.30 6.26
N ALA A 8 -10.75 -8.38 6.24
CA ALA A 8 -10.01 -8.94 5.11
C ALA A 8 -10.50 -10.37 4.82
N PRO A 9 -10.78 -10.73 3.56
CA PRO A 9 -11.13 -12.09 3.19
C PRO A 9 -9.91 -12.99 3.41
N GLY A 10 -9.78 -13.56 4.61
CA GLY A 10 -8.80 -14.61 4.95
C GLY A 10 -7.37 -14.18 5.32
N GLY A 11 -6.94 -12.94 5.05
CA GLY A 11 -5.58 -12.46 5.35
C GLY A 11 -5.49 -11.31 6.37
N ALA A 12 -4.28 -10.82 6.65
CA ALA A 12 -4.04 -9.71 7.57
C ALA A 12 -4.30 -8.34 6.89
N LEU A 13 -4.71 -7.32 7.67
CA LEU A 13 -4.85 -5.95 7.20
C LEU A 13 -3.61 -5.12 7.53
N HIS A 14 -3.00 -4.50 6.51
CA HIS A 14 -1.83 -3.65 6.64
C HIS A 14 -2.15 -2.20 6.31
N ASP A 15 -2.09 -1.29 7.31
CA ASP A 15 -2.22 0.15 7.09
C ASP A 15 -0.88 0.74 6.62
N LEU A 16 -0.88 1.31 5.41
CA LEU A 16 0.31 1.75 4.71
C LEU A 16 0.16 3.19 4.22
N LYS A 17 1.22 3.98 4.37
CA LYS A 17 1.38 5.28 3.71
C LYS A 17 1.64 5.09 2.22
N THR A 18 1.17 6.02 1.41
CA THR A 18 1.46 6.10 -0.02
C THR A 18 1.57 7.56 -0.47
N ASP A 19 2.65 7.86 -1.20
CA ASP A 19 2.94 9.21 -1.71
C ASP A 19 1.87 9.68 -2.72
N PRO A 20 1.61 10.99 -2.83
CA PRO A 20 0.48 11.52 -3.59
C PRO A 20 0.39 11.04 -5.05
N GLU A 21 1.53 11.01 -5.76
CA GLU A 21 1.60 10.69 -7.19
C GLU A 21 1.32 9.20 -7.45
N VAL A 22 2.02 8.30 -6.76
CA VAL A 22 1.84 6.85 -6.93
C VAL A 22 0.50 6.36 -6.36
N PHE A 23 -0.05 7.06 -5.36
CA PHE A 23 -1.43 6.83 -4.92
C PHE A 23 -2.41 7.14 -6.05
N GLN A 24 -2.23 8.27 -6.75
CA GLN A 24 -3.11 8.67 -7.85
C GLN A 24 -3.07 7.67 -9.00
N LEU A 25 -1.88 7.18 -9.38
CA LEU A 25 -1.75 6.10 -10.38
C LEU A 25 -2.50 4.83 -9.99
N SER A 26 -2.50 4.48 -8.71
CA SER A 26 -3.21 3.30 -8.19
C SER A 26 -4.73 3.53 -8.12
N LYS A 27 -5.16 4.76 -7.84
CA LYS A 27 -6.57 5.20 -7.86
C LYS A 27 -7.14 5.17 -9.28
N ASP A 28 -6.33 5.57 -10.26
CA ASP A 28 -6.73 5.63 -11.67
C ASP A 28 -6.62 4.27 -12.39
N GLY A 29 -6.25 3.19 -11.67
CA GLY A 29 -6.14 1.85 -12.23
C GLY A 29 -4.93 1.63 -13.16
N LEU A 30 -3.99 2.58 -13.18
CA LEU A 30 -2.78 2.52 -14.02
C LEU A 30 -1.64 1.74 -13.35
N LYS A 31 -1.75 1.52 -12.04
CA LYS A 31 -0.76 0.83 -11.22
C LYS A 31 -1.45 -0.18 -10.30
N ASP A 32 -1.26 -1.45 -10.58
CA ASP A 32 -1.85 -2.61 -9.90
C ASP A 32 -0.82 -3.38 -9.05
N TRP A 33 0.28 -2.72 -8.67
CA TRP A 33 1.34 -3.32 -7.86
C TRP A 33 1.93 -2.32 -6.86
N GLU A 34 2.52 -2.80 -5.77
CA GLU A 34 3.28 -2.00 -4.79
C GLU A 34 4.70 -2.55 -4.64
N ILE A 35 5.71 -1.69 -4.47
CA ILE A 35 7.06 -2.11 -4.05
C ILE A 35 7.20 -1.81 -2.56
N ARG A 36 7.54 -2.83 -1.76
CA ARG A 36 7.63 -2.72 -0.30
C ARG A 36 8.82 -3.50 0.23
N PHE A 37 9.42 -3.01 1.31
CA PHE A 37 10.27 -3.83 2.15
C PHE A 37 9.37 -4.81 2.94
N ASN A 38 9.71 -6.10 2.94
CA ASN A 38 8.88 -7.15 3.52
C ASN A 38 9.16 -7.36 5.02
N ASP A 39 9.02 -6.30 5.81
CA ASP A 39 9.12 -6.29 7.28
C ASP A 39 7.85 -6.79 8.00
N ARG A 40 6.80 -7.11 7.23
CA ARG A 40 5.47 -7.50 7.73
C ARG A 40 5.07 -8.93 7.34
N ASP A 41 5.96 -9.65 6.66
CA ASP A 41 5.66 -10.98 6.11
C ASP A 41 4.38 -10.97 5.27
N PHE A 42 4.30 -10.08 4.27
CA PHE A 42 3.14 -9.92 3.38
C PHE A 42 2.81 -11.22 2.65
N LYS A 43 1.53 -11.58 2.59
CA LYS A 43 1.04 -12.83 1.97
C LYS A 43 -0.06 -12.57 0.95
N VAL A 44 -0.22 -13.51 0.02
CA VAL A 44 -1.41 -13.57 -0.83
C VAL A 44 -2.65 -13.72 0.06
N GLY A 45 -3.68 -12.95 -0.24
CA GLY A 45 -4.92 -12.86 0.55
C GLY A 45 -4.89 -11.78 1.65
N ASP A 46 -3.71 -11.23 1.99
CA ASP A 46 -3.65 -10.04 2.84
C ASP A 46 -4.30 -8.84 2.15
N VAL A 47 -4.76 -7.89 2.95
CA VAL A 47 -5.33 -6.63 2.48
C VAL A 47 -4.41 -5.49 2.86
N ILE A 48 -4.18 -4.57 1.92
CA ILE A 48 -3.49 -3.31 2.18
C ILE A 48 -4.48 -2.15 2.15
N GLN A 49 -4.39 -1.29 3.15
CA GLN A 49 -5.06 0.00 3.20
C GLN A 49 -4.03 1.08 2.89
N LEU A 50 -4.04 1.59 1.66
CA LEU A 50 -3.18 2.69 1.23
C LEU A 50 -3.80 4.02 1.65
N ARG A 51 -3.10 4.80 2.45
CA ARG A 51 -3.51 6.13 2.90
C ARG A 51 -2.65 7.19 2.23
N LYS A 52 -3.29 8.07 1.47
CA LYS A 52 -2.59 9.13 0.75
C LYS A 52 -1.99 10.12 1.75
N THR A 53 -0.69 10.37 1.63
CA THR A 53 -0.04 11.48 2.36
C THR A 53 -0.19 12.77 1.57
N LYS A 54 -0.11 13.92 2.26
CA LYS A 54 -0.08 15.25 1.62
C LYS A 54 1.28 15.53 0.98
N PHE A 55 2.36 15.04 1.60
CA PHE A 55 3.74 15.22 1.17
C PHE A 55 4.39 13.86 0.93
N SER A 56 5.31 13.80 -0.02
CA SER A 56 6.08 12.60 -0.35
C SER A 56 7.07 12.23 0.76
N GLY A 57 7.54 10.99 0.76
CA GLY A 57 8.62 10.53 1.64
C GLY A 57 9.87 11.41 1.58
N ASN A 58 10.22 11.88 0.38
CA ASN A 58 11.36 12.77 0.14
C ASN A 58 11.16 14.20 0.68
N GLU A 59 9.94 14.70 0.68
CA GLU A 59 9.64 15.99 1.30
C GLU A 59 9.63 15.87 2.83
N MET A 60 9.09 14.76 3.36
CA MET A 60 9.11 14.48 4.79
C MET A 60 10.55 14.32 5.32
N SER A 61 11.46 13.69 4.57
CA SER A 61 12.88 13.61 4.95
C SER A 61 13.58 14.97 5.00
N LYS A 62 12.99 16.00 4.38
CA LYS A 62 13.46 17.39 4.41
C LYS A 62 12.75 18.25 5.47
N GLY A 63 11.93 17.65 6.32
CA GLY A 63 11.31 18.30 7.48
C GLY A 63 9.84 18.67 7.31
N LEU A 64 9.18 18.32 6.21
CA LEU A 64 7.73 18.47 6.13
C LEU A 64 7.02 17.43 7.01
N PRO A 65 5.89 17.79 7.66
CA PRO A 65 5.22 16.88 8.59
C PRO A 65 4.47 15.76 7.86
N LEU A 66 4.35 14.61 8.52
CA LEU A 66 3.42 13.56 8.09
C LEU A 66 1.98 14.05 8.27
N VAL A 67 1.29 14.29 7.15
CA VAL A 67 -0.12 14.67 7.11
C VAL A 67 -0.83 13.74 6.13
N TYR A 68 -1.90 13.09 6.56
CA TYR A 68 -2.75 12.28 5.68
C TYR A 68 -3.85 13.13 5.04
N THR A 69 -4.24 12.79 3.82
CA THR A 69 -5.51 13.28 3.24
C THR A 69 -6.65 12.37 3.69
N LYS A 70 -7.87 12.63 3.19
CA LYS A 70 -9.02 11.74 3.41
C LYS A 70 -9.07 10.56 2.42
N ASP A 71 -8.21 10.55 1.39
CA ASP A 71 -8.22 9.50 0.38
C ASP A 71 -7.59 8.21 0.91
N VAL A 72 -8.31 7.11 0.73
CA VAL A 72 -7.90 5.75 1.09
C VAL A 72 -8.23 4.81 -0.06
N LEU A 73 -7.34 3.86 -0.35
CA LEU A 73 -7.61 2.72 -1.22
C LEU A 73 -7.42 1.42 -0.44
N VAL A 74 -8.34 0.49 -0.60
CA VAL A 74 -8.22 -0.85 -0.03
C VAL A 74 -8.03 -1.84 -1.18
N ARG A 75 -7.05 -2.72 -1.06
CA ARG A 75 -6.66 -3.68 -2.09
C ARG A 75 -6.28 -5.04 -1.49
N GLU A 76 -6.61 -6.12 -2.18
CA GLU A 76 -6.17 -7.48 -1.84
C GLU A 76 -4.84 -7.80 -2.54
N ILE A 77 -3.90 -8.41 -1.84
CA ILE A 77 -2.65 -8.93 -2.41
C ILE A 77 -2.92 -10.25 -3.13
N THR A 78 -2.60 -10.30 -4.42
CA THR A 78 -2.78 -11.50 -5.27
C THR A 78 -1.47 -12.22 -5.60
N ALA A 79 -0.33 -11.54 -5.48
CA ALA A 79 0.99 -12.14 -5.62
C ALA A 79 2.03 -11.38 -4.80
N VAL A 80 3.05 -12.11 -4.33
CA VAL A 80 4.24 -11.55 -3.65
C VAL A 80 5.47 -12.05 -4.39
N VAL A 81 6.22 -11.14 -4.99
CA VAL A 81 7.40 -11.45 -5.82
C VAL A 81 8.65 -10.86 -5.17
N SER A 82 9.61 -11.71 -4.83
CA SER A 82 10.95 -11.33 -4.37
C SER A 82 12.01 -11.68 -5.42
N GLY A 83 13.19 -11.06 -5.34
CA GLY A 83 14.25 -11.26 -6.33
C GLY A 83 14.02 -10.45 -7.61
N TYR A 84 14.38 -10.98 -8.78
CA TYR A 84 14.16 -10.29 -10.07
C TYR A 84 14.78 -8.88 -10.17
N GLY A 85 15.95 -8.70 -9.55
CA GLY A 85 16.64 -7.40 -9.52
C GLY A 85 16.21 -6.47 -8.38
N LEU A 86 15.26 -6.89 -7.54
CA LEU A 86 14.97 -6.22 -6.27
C LEU A 86 16.12 -6.41 -5.29
N GLN A 87 16.35 -5.39 -4.46
CA GLN A 87 17.25 -5.49 -3.32
C GLN A 87 16.73 -6.52 -2.31
N GLU A 88 17.64 -7.13 -1.53
CA GLU A 88 17.28 -8.11 -0.52
C GLU A 88 16.24 -7.56 0.48
N GLY A 89 15.24 -8.39 0.79
CA GLY A 89 14.12 -8.02 1.65
C GLY A 89 13.02 -7.18 0.98
N TRP A 90 13.20 -6.72 -0.26
CA TRP A 90 12.14 -6.03 -1.01
C TRP A 90 11.29 -6.99 -1.83
N VAL A 91 10.00 -6.66 -1.95
CA VAL A 91 9.00 -7.41 -2.71
C VAL A 91 8.16 -6.49 -3.59
N ILE A 92 7.67 -7.04 -4.69
CA ILE A 92 6.53 -6.49 -5.43
C ILE A 92 5.27 -7.23 -4.96
N LEU A 93 4.25 -6.47 -4.58
CA LEU A 93 2.92 -6.97 -4.25
C LEU A 93 2.00 -6.67 -5.43
N SER A 94 1.53 -7.68 -6.15
CA SER A 94 0.43 -7.47 -7.10
C SER A 94 -0.87 -7.34 -6.32
N VAL A 95 -1.72 -6.38 -6.70
CA VAL A 95 -2.91 -6.04 -5.94
C VAL A 95 -4.13 -5.79 -6.83
N LYS A 96 -5.31 -6.07 -6.31
CA LYS A 96 -6.59 -5.79 -7.01
C LYS A 96 -7.58 -5.09 -6.07
N GLU A 97 -8.61 -4.47 -6.64
CA GLU A 97 -9.75 -4.01 -5.85
C GLU A 97 -10.46 -5.18 -5.17
N LEU A 98 -11.00 -4.93 -3.97
CA LEU A 98 -11.89 -5.90 -3.31
C LEU A 98 -13.21 -5.93 -4.09
N SER A 99 -13.57 -7.11 -4.60
CA SER A 99 -14.83 -7.39 -5.29
C SER A 99 -15.95 -7.73 -4.32
#